data_AF-A0A931LEX3-F1
#
_entry.id   AF-A0A931LEX3-F1
#
_cell.length_a   1.000
_cell.length_b   1.000
_cell.length_c   1.000
_cell.angle_alpha   90.00
_cell.angle_beta   90.00
_cell.angle_gamma   90.00
#
_symmetry.space_group_name_H-M   'P 1'
#
loop_
_entity.id
_entity.type
_entity.pdbx_description
1 polymer ?
#
loop_
_entity_poly.entity_id
_entity_poly.type
_entity_poly.pdbx_seq_one_letter_code
_entity_poly.pdbx_strand_id
1 'polypeptide(L)'
;MRATITTRSLQLIGCAANPTAAGARARLFGFFFNAGDSILASLVNEVFAGVQVARFSNSTDPAGVFRIAAFTGMCSDENCFTSVSLGGVELGTVALNTPAAVQMTWDAANNRFTFQLNATTPVHLPYTVADTFPAAFPSKRIEVSNTVPRCTATTRPVSFLRADFDNVMVNTSALSARAPTLAAPADATMMEPDGDEMIGRVD
;
A
#
# COMPACT_ATOMS: atom_id res chain seq x y z
N MET A 1 -9.23 3.80 -8.53
CA MET A 1 -8.93 4.35 -7.20
C MET A 1 -7.56 5.00 -7.23
N ARG A 2 -7.40 6.08 -6.47
CA ARG A 2 -6.14 6.78 -6.32
C ARG A 2 -6.04 7.38 -4.92
N ALA A 3 -4.84 7.44 -4.36
CA ALA A 3 -4.55 8.20 -3.15
C ALA A 3 -3.05 8.52 -3.08
N THR A 4 -2.70 9.50 -2.27
CA THR A 4 -1.33 9.70 -1.78
C THR A 4 -1.23 9.07 -0.40
N ILE A 5 -0.30 8.14 -0.22
CA ILE A 5 -0.05 7.45 1.05
C ILE A 5 1.27 7.95 1.62
N THR A 6 1.26 8.41 2.87
CA THR A 6 2.48 8.80 3.58
C THR A 6 2.62 7.99 4.86
N THR A 7 3.63 7.14 4.96
CA THR A 7 3.92 6.38 6.19
C THR A 7 4.64 7.27 7.20
N ARG A 8 4.13 7.35 8.43
CA ARG A 8 4.64 8.26 9.47
C ARG A 8 5.46 7.58 10.53
N SER A 9 5.05 6.40 10.95
CA SER A 9 5.78 5.62 11.93
C SER A 9 5.51 4.14 11.76
N LEU A 10 6.49 3.32 12.14
CA LEU A 10 6.45 1.87 12.06
C LEU A 10 7.09 1.28 13.32
N GLN A 11 6.40 0.32 13.93
CA GLN A 11 7.00 -0.61 14.88
C GLN A 11 6.74 -2.03 14.39
N LEU A 12 7.81 -2.76 14.10
CA LEU A 12 7.71 -4.07 13.47
C LEU A 12 8.71 -5.03 14.11
N ILE A 13 8.20 -5.95 14.91
CA ILE A 13 8.99 -6.97 15.61
C ILE A 13 8.44 -8.33 15.20
N GLY A 14 9.29 -9.13 14.55
CA GLY A 14 8.97 -10.51 14.19
C GLY A 14 9.05 -11.48 15.37
N CYS A 15 9.09 -12.78 15.06
CA CYS A 15 9.30 -13.82 16.07
C CYS A 15 10.33 -14.83 15.53
N ALA A 16 11.42 -15.07 16.26
CA ALA A 16 12.44 -16.03 15.80
C ALA A 16 11.92 -17.47 15.73
N ALA A 17 11.00 -17.85 16.62
CA ALA A 17 10.41 -19.19 16.67
C ALA A 17 9.28 -19.42 15.63
N ASN A 18 8.88 -18.39 14.89
CA ASN A 18 7.86 -18.50 13.86
C ASN A 18 8.36 -17.81 12.59
N PRO A 19 8.65 -18.55 11.51
CA PRO A 19 9.21 -17.98 10.28
C PRO A 19 8.25 -17.03 9.55
N THR A 20 6.97 -16.97 9.97
CA THR A 20 6.01 -16.01 9.44
C THR A 20 6.43 -14.60 9.85
N ALA A 21 6.79 -13.77 8.87
CA ALA A 21 7.14 -12.39 9.13
C ALA A 21 5.93 -11.60 9.68
N ALA A 22 6.17 -10.80 10.72
CA ALA A 22 5.28 -9.68 11.01
C ALA A 22 5.27 -8.72 9.82
N GLY A 23 4.10 -8.15 9.51
CA GLY A 23 3.95 -7.27 8.36
C GLY A 23 2.96 -6.15 8.63
N ALA A 24 3.32 -4.93 8.24
CA ALA A 24 2.47 -3.75 8.34
C ALA A 24 2.26 -3.14 6.96
N ARG A 25 1.02 -2.80 6.63
CA ARG A 25 0.64 -2.35 5.27
C ARG A 25 -0.38 -1.22 5.34
N ALA A 26 -0.18 -0.19 4.52
CA ALA A 26 -1.19 0.80 4.17
C ALA A 26 -1.60 0.56 2.72
N ARG A 27 -2.90 0.42 2.42
CA ARG A 27 -3.34 -0.01 1.08
C ARG A 27 -4.64 0.61 0.61
N LEU A 28 -4.76 0.70 -0.71
CA LEU A 28 -6.04 0.78 -1.42
C LEU A 28 -6.42 -0.64 -1.84
N PHE A 29 -7.66 -1.03 -1.56
CA PHE A 29 -8.16 -2.37 -1.82
C PHE A 29 -9.61 -2.35 -2.31
N GLY A 30 -10.00 -3.28 -3.16
CA GLY A 30 -11.42 -3.44 -3.51
C GLY A 30 -11.73 -4.72 -4.25
N PHE A 31 -13.02 -5.07 -4.25
CA PHE A 31 -13.61 -6.12 -5.09
C PHE A 31 -14.20 -5.49 -6.36
N PHE A 32 -14.09 -6.17 -7.49
CA PHE A 32 -14.39 -5.59 -8.80
C PHE A 32 -15.46 -6.36 -9.57
N PHE A 33 -15.32 -7.69 -9.63
CA PHE A 33 -16.25 -8.59 -10.31
C PHE A 33 -16.25 -9.97 -9.64
N ASN A 34 -17.20 -10.81 -10.00
CA ASN A 34 -17.23 -12.22 -9.60
C ASN A 34 -16.92 -13.12 -10.80
N ALA A 35 -16.02 -14.08 -10.61
CA ALA A 35 -15.57 -15.00 -11.65
C ALA A 35 -16.44 -16.25 -11.82
N GLY A 36 -17.45 -16.43 -10.97
CA GLY A 36 -18.50 -17.43 -11.11
C GLY A 36 -19.86 -16.79 -10.83
N ASP A 37 -20.84 -17.60 -10.41
CA ASP A 37 -22.15 -17.09 -10.06
C ASP A 37 -22.07 -16.23 -8.79
N SER A 38 -22.60 -15.01 -8.85
CA SER A 38 -22.71 -14.12 -7.71
C SER A 38 -23.77 -14.64 -6.73
N ILE A 39 -23.33 -15.22 -5.61
CA ILE A 39 -24.21 -15.68 -4.53
C ILE A 39 -24.29 -14.59 -3.47
N LEU A 40 -25.50 -14.17 -3.11
CA LEU A 40 -25.71 -13.18 -2.06
C LEU A 40 -25.05 -13.66 -0.76
N ALA A 41 -24.34 -12.77 -0.08
CA ALA A 41 -23.63 -13.06 1.16
C ALA A 41 -22.42 -14.01 1.06
N SER A 42 -21.95 -14.36 -0.14
CA SER A 42 -20.71 -15.11 -0.35
C SER A 42 -19.68 -14.30 -1.09
N LEU A 43 -18.43 -14.33 -0.62
CA LEU A 43 -17.29 -13.78 -1.36
C LEU A 43 -16.63 -14.81 -2.28
N VAL A 44 -17.10 -16.06 -2.37
CA VAL A 44 -16.49 -17.07 -3.25
C VAL A 44 -16.46 -16.54 -4.70
N ASN A 45 -15.30 -16.70 -5.35
CA ASN A 45 -15.01 -16.20 -6.70
C ASN A 45 -15.02 -14.67 -6.87
N GLU A 46 -15.15 -13.90 -5.79
CA GLU A 46 -14.95 -12.44 -5.87
C GLU A 46 -13.50 -12.14 -6.23
N VAL A 47 -13.31 -11.39 -7.30
CA VAL A 47 -12.01 -10.91 -7.73
C VAL A 47 -11.73 -9.56 -7.12
N PHE A 48 -10.59 -9.47 -6.43
CA PHE A 48 -10.10 -8.27 -5.80
C PHE A 48 -8.75 -7.85 -6.36
N ALA A 49 -8.46 -6.56 -6.17
CA ALA A 49 -7.17 -6.00 -6.45
C ALA A 49 -6.79 -4.98 -5.39
N GLY A 50 -5.49 -4.79 -5.19
CA GLY A 50 -4.97 -3.81 -4.26
C GLY A 50 -3.59 -3.29 -4.64
N VAL A 51 -3.29 -2.10 -4.14
CA VAL A 51 -1.95 -1.51 -4.13
C VAL A 51 -1.60 -1.14 -2.70
N GLN A 52 -0.43 -1.53 -2.24
CA GLN A 52 -0.03 -1.42 -0.85
C GLN A 52 1.38 -0.88 -0.69
N VAL A 53 1.56 -0.01 0.32
CA VAL A 53 2.85 0.36 0.91
C VAL A 53 3.06 -0.58 2.09
N ALA A 54 4.06 -1.45 2.02
CA ALA A 54 4.25 -2.52 2.98
C ALA A 54 5.69 -2.63 3.47
N ARG A 55 5.84 -3.05 4.73
CA ARG A 55 7.12 -3.52 5.25
C ARG A 55 6.90 -4.78 6.08
N PHE A 56 7.86 -5.70 5.97
CA PHE A 56 7.90 -6.97 6.70
C PHE A 56 9.12 -7.02 7.61
N SER A 57 8.98 -7.72 8.74
CA SER A 57 10.05 -7.87 9.75
C SER A 57 11.30 -8.58 9.24
N ASN A 58 11.18 -9.35 8.16
CA ASN A 58 12.28 -10.02 7.46
C ASN A 58 12.75 -9.27 6.21
N SER A 59 12.32 -8.01 6.00
CA SER A 59 12.80 -7.20 4.87
C SER A 59 14.30 -6.94 5.02
N THR A 60 15.02 -7.09 3.90
CA THR A 60 16.43 -6.73 3.76
C THR A 60 16.64 -5.28 3.33
N ASP A 61 15.56 -4.53 3.09
CA ASP A 61 15.65 -3.13 2.67
C ASP A 61 16.11 -2.25 3.86
N PRO A 62 16.80 -1.13 3.60
CA PRO A 62 17.23 -0.21 4.65
C PRO A 62 16.10 0.19 5.59
N ALA A 63 16.42 0.47 6.85
CA ALA A 63 15.42 0.89 7.83
C ALA A 63 14.61 2.10 7.31
N GLY A 64 13.30 2.07 7.50
CA GLY A 64 12.40 3.13 7.01
C GLY A 64 12.04 3.04 5.52
N VAL A 65 12.54 2.07 4.76
CA VAL A 65 12.13 1.86 3.35
C VAL A 65 10.94 0.92 3.26
N PHE A 66 9.89 1.30 2.54
CA PHE A 66 8.72 0.46 2.29
C PHE A 66 8.71 0.03 0.83
N ARG A 67 8.27 -1.20 0.59
CA ARG A 67 7.99 -1.67 -0.77
C ARG A 67 6.57 -1.33 -1.15
N ILE A 68 6.39 -0.94 -2.40
CA ILE A 68 5.10 -0.66 -2.99
C ILE A 68 4.82 -1.80 -3.96
N ALA A 69 3.75 -2.54 -3.69
CA ALA A 69 3.37 -3.69 -4.50
C ALA A 69 1.90 -3.62 -4.87
N ALA A 70 1.60 -4.11 -6.07
CA ALA A 70 0.25 -4.36 -6.54
C ALA A 70 -0.03 -5.86 -6.56
N PHE A 71 -1.29 -6.24 -6.35
CA PHE A 71 -1.70 -7.63 -6.37
C PHE A 71 -3.15 -7.77 -6.81
N THR A 72 -3.45 -8.94 -7.38
CA THR A 72 -4.79 -9.38 -7.75
C THR A 72 -5.02 -10.78 -7.18
N GLY A 73 -6.25 -11.08 -6.80
CA GLY A 73 -6.61 -12.37 -6.25
C GLY A 73 -8.09 -12.65 -6.38
N MET A 74 -8.45 -13.90 -6.16
CA MET A 74 -9.82 -14.38 -6.16
C MET A 74 -10.09 -15.14 -4.88
N CYS A 75 -11.15 -14.79 -4.18
CA CYS A 75 -11.52 -15.46 -2.93
C CYS A 75 -11.91 -16.92 -3.18
N SER A 76 -11.44 -17.82 -2.31
CA SER A 76 -11.75 -19.25 -2.36
C SER A 76 -12.71 -19.72 -1.27
N ASP A 77 -13.16 -18.82 -0.38
CA ASP A 77 -14.18 -19.08 0.64
C ASP A 77 -15.13 -17.88 0.80
N GLU A 78 -16.23 -18.10 1.52
CA GLU A 78 -17.33 -17.15 1.69
C GLU A 78 -16.92 -15.83 2.35
N ASN A 79 -15.83 -15.84 3.14
CA ASN A 79 -15.35 -14.67 3.88
C ASN A 79 -14.06 -14.09 3.30
N CYS A 80 -13.55 -14.66 2.20
CA CYS A 80 -12.27 -14.36 1.61
C CYS A 80 -11.09 -14.45 2.59
N PHE A 81 -11.13 -15.39 3.54
CA PHE A 81 -9.98 -15.66 4.41
C PHE A 81 -8.87 -16.40 3.66
N THR A 82 -9.25 -17.17 2.65
CA THR A 82 -8.39 -17.81 1.68
C THR A 82 -8.64 -17.24 0.29
N SER A 83 -7.59 -17.20 -0.52
CA SER A 83 -7.66 -16.72 -1.90
C SER A 83 -6.63 -17.42 -2.78
N VAL A 84 -6.93 -17.45 -4.07
CA VAL A 84 -6.00 -17.81 -5.13
C VAL A 84 -5.39 -16.52 -5.67
N SER A 85 -4.06 -16.46 -5.78
CA SER A 85 -3.39 -15.33 -6.40
C SER A 85 -3.63 -15.35 -7.92
N LEU A 86 -4.03 -14.22 -8.47
CA LEU A 86 -4.14 -14.01 -9.92
C LEU A 86 -2.92 -13.26 -10.48
N GLY A 87 -2.06 -12.75 -9.60
CA GLY A 87 -0.85 -12.03 -9.98
C GLY A 87 -0.41 -11.01 -8.94
N GLY A 88 0.82 -10.54 -9.10
CA GLY A 88 1.38 -9.46 -8.30
C GLY A 88 2.63 -8.88 -8.93
N VAL A 89 2.94 -7.63 -8.61
CA VAL A 89 4.10 -6.93 -9.13
C VAL A 89 4.62 -5.91 -8.12
N GLU A 90 5.94 -5.80 -8.03
CA GLU A 90 6.59 -4.72 -7.29
C GLU A 90 6.64 -3.47 -8.17
N LEU A 91 6.13 -2.36 -7.66
CA LEU A 91 6.11 -1.06 -8.36
C LEU A 91 7.32 -0.19 -7.99
N GLY A 92 7.97 -0.47 -6.87
CA GLY A 92 9.15 0.22 -6.38
C GLY A 92 9.16 0.37 -4.86
N THR A 93 9.91 1.35 -4.37
CA THR A 93 10.08 1.62 -2.93
C THR A 93 9.80 3.08 -2.58
N VAL A 94 9.47 3.35 -1.31
CA VAL A 94 9.33 4.70 -0.76
C VAL A 94 9.92 4.77 0.64
N ALA A 95 10.58 5.88 0.97
CA ALA A 95 11.10 6.11 2.32
C ALA A 95 9.99 6.57 3.28
N LEU A 96 10.19 6.34 4.58
CA LEU A 96 9.34 6.86 5.64
C LEU A 96 9.20 8.39 5.51
N ASN A 97 8.03 8.92 5.82
CA ASN A 97 7.65 10.32 5.68
C ASN A 97 7.70 10.86 4.24
N THR A 98 7.86 10.00 3.24
CA THR A 98 7.79 10.40 1.82
C THR A 98 6.42 10.03 1.25
N PRO A 99 5.71 10.96 0.59
CA PRO A 99 4.43 10.67 -0.05
C PRO A 99 4.61 9.74 -1.26
N ALA A 100 3.78 8.71 -1.36
CA ALA A 100 3.65 7.85 -2.53
C ALA A 100 2.25 7.99 -3.13
N ALA A 101 2.14 8.56 -4.33
CA ALA A 101 0.88 8.57 -5.07
C ALA A 101 0.68 7.20 -5.72
N VAL A 102 -0.38 6.49 -5.34
CA VAL A 102 -0.70 5.17 -5.89
C VAL A 102 -2.03 5.22 -6.64
N GLN A 103 -2.09 4.52 -7.76
CA GLN A 103 -3.29 4.40 -8.59
C GLN A 103 -3.53 2.94 -8.97
N MET A 104 -4.81 2.58 -9.02
CA MET A 104 -5.30 1.29 -9.50
C MET A 104 -6.58 1.49 -10.31
N THR A 105 -6.65 0.89 -11.49
CA THR A 105 -7.84 0.89 -12.37
C THR A 105 -8.13 -0.52 -12.86
N TRP A 106 -9.41 -0.83 -13.05
CA TRP A 106 -9.87 -2.06 -13.68
C TRP A 106 -10.29 -1.75 -15.12
N ASP A 107 -9.74 -2.49 -16.06
CA ASP A 107 -9.97 -2.37 -17.50
C ASP A 107 -10.57 -3.71 -17.97
N ALA A 108 -11.90 -3.82 -17.83
CA ALA A 108 -12.67 -5.00 -18.19
C ALA A 108 -12.54 -5.34 -19.68
N ALA A 109 -12.53 -4.32 -20.55
CA ALA A 109 -12.45 -4.52 -22.00
C ALA A 109 -11.14 -5.20 -22.47
N ASN A 110 -10.08 -5.15 -21.66
CA ASN A 110 -8.79 -5.77 -21.95
C ASN A 110 -8.37 -6.82 -20.92
N ASN A 111 -9.31 -7.27 -20.08
CA ASN A 111 -9.10 -8.29 -19.04
C ASN A 111 -7.89 -8.03 -18.14
N ARG A 112 -7.74 -6.80 -17.63
CA ARG A 112 -6.57 -6.43 -16.81
C ARG A 112 -6.86 -5.41 -15.73
N PHE A 113 -5.96 -5.38 -14.75
CA PHE A 113 -5.81 -4.28 -13.80
C PHE A 113 -4.58 -3.46 -14.17
N THR A 114 -4.68 -2.14 -14.03
CA THR A 114 -3.55 -1.23 -14.25
C THR A 114 -3.19 -0.53 -12.96
N PHE A 115 -1.90 -0.51 -12.64
CA PHE A 115 -1.34 0.07 -11.44
C PHE A 115 -0.28 1.10 -11.78
N GLN A 116 -0.13 2.11 -10.93
CA GLN A 116 0.89 3.14 -11.12
C GLN A 116 1.38 3.64 -9.77
N LEU A 117 2.69 3.87 -9.69
CA LEU A 117 3.34 4.59 -8.61
C LEU A 117 3.79 5.96 -9.13
N ASN A 118 3.40 7.02 -8.46
CA ASN A 118 3.70 8.39 -8.84
C ASN A 118 3.34 8.65 -10.32
N ALA A 119 4.26 9.21 -11.09
CA ALA A 119 4.12 9.43 -12.52
C ALA A 119 4.94 8.42 -13.35
N THR A 120 5.25 7.23 -12.81
CA THR A 120 5.98 6.19 -13.57
C THR A 120 5.09 5.56 -14.64
N THR A 121 5.69 4.76 -15.53
CA THR A 121 4.93 3.96 -16.49
C THR A 121 3.91 3.06 -15.78
N PRO A 122 2.64 3.05 -16.21
CA PRO A 122 1.65 2.12 -15.67
C PRO A 122 2.04 0.66 -15.92
N VAL A 123 1.77 -0.20 -14.93
CA VAL A 123 2.00 -1.64 -15.00
C VAL A 123 0.66 -2.36 -15.09
N HIS A 124 0.56 -3.30 -16.02
CA HIS A 124 -0.66 -4.06 -16.27
C HIS A 124 -0.53 -5.48 -15.71
N LEU A 125 -1.51 -5.90 -14.90
CA LEU A 125 -1.68 -7.29 -14.48
C LEU A 125 -2.89 -7.89 -15.22
N PRO A 126 -2.67 -8.75 -16.22
CA PRO A 126 -3.77 -9.45 -16.89
C PRO A 126 -4.40 -10.48 -15.96
N TYR A 127 -5.65 -10.84 -16.23
CA TYR A 127 -6.33 -11.97 -15.60
C TYR A 127 -7.01 -12.85 -16.66
N THR A 128 -7.23 -14.12 -16.33
CA THR A 128 -7.81 -15.12 -17.25
C THR A 128 -9.17 -15.65 -16.80
N VAL A 129 -9.61 -15.28 -15.60
CA VAL A 129 -10.93 -15.64 -15.07
C VAL A 129 -12.02 -14.81 -15.75
N ALA A 130 -13.24 -15.35 -15.83
CA ALA A 130 -14.40 -14.63 -16.38
C ALA A 130 -14.74 -13.41 -15.50
N ASP A 131 -15.24 -12.33 -16.11
CA ASP A 131 -15.65 -11.10 -15.43
C ASP A 131 -17.11 -10.73 -15.74
N THR A 132 -17.93 -11.75 -16.04
CA THR A 132 -19.30 -11.60 -16.53
C THR A 132 -20.30 -11.17 -15.45
N PHE A 133 -19.96 -11.34 -14.17
CA PHE A 133 -20.84 -11.00 -13.07
C PHE A 133 -20.30 -9.81 -12.27
N PRO A 134 -21.17 -8.90 -11.82
CA PRO A 134 -20.75 -7.85 -10.91
C PRO A 134 -20.27 -8.45 -9.59
N ALA A 135 -19.40 -7.73 -8.90
CA ALA A 135 -19.03 -8.07 -7.53
C ALA A 135 -20.29 -8.16 -6.65
N ALA A 136 -20.45 -9.26 -5.91
CA ALA A 136 -21.45 -9.40 -4.86
C ALA A 136 -21.28 -8.32 -3.78
N PHE A 137 -20.04 -7.89 -3.56
CA PHE A 137 -19.68 -6.88 -2.59
C PHE A 137 -18.76 -5.81 -3.20
N PRO A 138 -19.30 -4.80 -3.91
CA PRO A 138 -18.52 -3.80 -4.65
C PRO A 138 -17.82 -2.77 -3.73
N SER A 139 -17.15 -3.21 -2.67
CA SER A 139 -16.49 -2.36 -1.70
C SER A 139 -15.15 -1.85 -2.21
N LYS A 140 -14.85 -0.61 -1.83
CA LYS A 140 -13.58 0.08 -2.06
C LYS A 140 -13.10 0.58 -0.70
N ARG A 141 -11.86 0.27 -0.35
CA ARG A 141 -11.34 0.39 1.01
C ARG A 141 -10.01 1.10 1.01
N ILE A 142 -9.81 1.88 2.07
CA ILE A 142 -8.55 2.42 2.50
C ILE A 142 -8.28 1.76 3.84
N GLU A 143 -7.11 1.14 3.98
CA GLU A 143 -6.87 0.27 5.11
C GLU A 143 -5.42 0.36 5.59
N VAL A 144 -5.26 0.34 6.91
CA VAL A 144 -4.02 -0.09 7.55
C VAL A 144 -4.24 -1.51 8.08
N SER A 145 -3.45 -2.46 7.60
CA SER A 145 -3.53 -3.87 7.99
C SER A 145 -2.23 -4.31 8.63
N ASN A 146 -2.35 -5.11 9.69
CA ASN A 146 -1.23 -5.62 10.45
C ASN A 146 -1.32 -7.13 10.56
N THR A 147 -0.19 -7.81 10.37
CA THR A 147 -0.06 -9.25 10.58
C THR A 147 1.00 -9.45 11.65
N VAL A 148 0.60 -10.09 12.75
CA VAL A 148 1.50 -10.42 13.87
C VAL A 148 1.59 -11.93 13.95
N PRO A 149 2.80 -12.52 13.87
CA PRO A 149 2.96 -13.97 13.98
C PRO A 149 2.53 -14.44 15.36
N ARG A 150 1.85 -15.59 15.42
CA ARG A 150 1.51 -16.24 16.70
C ARG A 150 2.80 -16.76 17.31
N CYS A 151 3.17 -16.23 18.47
CA CYS A 151 4.44 -16.52 19.13
C CYS A 151 4.30 -16.42 20.66
N THR A 152 4.96 -17.31 21.38
CA THR A 152 5.02 -17.34 22.85
C THR A 152 6.35 -16.81 23.41
N ALA A 153 7.14 -16.13 22.58
CA ALA A 153 8.44 -15.59 22.97
C ALA A 153 8.34 -14.49 24.04
N THR A 154 9.41 -14.31 24.81
CA THR A 154 9.54 -13.26 25.84
C THR A 154 9.43 -11.86 25.23
N THR A 155 10.09 -11.61 24.11
CA THR A 155 9.80 -10.44 23.27
C THR A 155 8.56 -10.73 22.42
N ARG A 156 7.46 -10.05 22.75
CA ARG A 156 6.21 -10.18 22.00
C ARG A 156 6.37 -9.58 20.59
N PRO A 157 5.91 -10.27 19.54
CA PRO A 157 5.90 -9.70 18.20
C PRO A 157 4.91 -8.51 18.15
N VAL A 158 5.24 -7.51 17.35
CA VAL A 158 4.48 -6.26 17.21
C VAL A 158 4.39 -5.90 15.73
N SER A 159 3.22 -5.39 15.32
CA SER A 159 3.04 -4.74 14.02
C SER A 159 2.15 -3.52 14.22
N PHE A 160 2.75 -2.34 14.06
CA PHE A 160 2.07 -1.06 14.11
C PHE A 160 2.54 -0.18 12.96
N LEU A 161 1.60 0.49 12.30
CA LEU A 161 1.87 1.46 11.25
C LEU A 161 0.92 2.64 11.41
N ARG A 162 1.48 3.84 11.35
CA ARG A 162 0.71 5.07 11.12
C ARG A 162 0.92 5.51 9.68
N ALA A 163 -0.17 5.75 8.97
CA ALA A 163 -0.15 6.28 7.62
C ALA A 163 -1.24 7.33 7.43
N ASP A 164 -0.92 8.38 6.69
CA ASP A 164 -1.88 9.38 6.23
C ASP A 164 -2.30 9.04 4.79
N PHE A 165 -3.57 9.30 4.47
CA PHE A 165 -4.14 9.11 3.14
C PHE A 165 -4.75 10.42 2.65
N ASP A 166 -4.13 11.01 1.64
CA ASP A 166 -4.54 12.28 1.04
C ASP A 166 -5.00 12.08 -0.41
N ASN A 167 -5.72 13.06 -0.96
CA ASN A 167 -6.16 13.08 -2.36
C ASN A 167 -6.85 11.79 -2.80
N VAL A 168 -7.71 11.25 -1.94
CA VAL A 168 -8.44 10.00 -2.17
C VAL A 168 -9.47 10.19 -3.26
N MET A 169 -9.42 9.35 -4.29
CA MET A 169 -10.35 9.37 -5.42
C MET A 169 -10.82 7.96 -5.80
N VAL A 170 -12.09 7.86 -6.18
CA VAL A 170 -12.77 6.62 -6.59
C VAL A 170 -13.48 6.81 -7.92
N ASN A 171 -13.72 5.72 -8.66
CA ASN A 171 -14.41 5.76 -9.97
C ASN A 171 -13.73 6.74 -10.96
N THR A 172 -14.54 7.49 -11.72
CA THR A 172 -14.08 8.38 -12.80
C THR A 172 -13.22 9.54 -12.30
N SER A 173 -13.41 10.02 -11.06
CA SER A 173 -12.57 11.09 -10.50
C SER A 173 -11.11 10.66 -10.32
N ALA A 174 -10.85 9.35 -10.22
CA ALA A 174 -9.49 8.82 -10.14
C ALA A 174 -8.73 8.89 -11.47
N LEU A 175 -9.41 9.04 -12.61
CA LEU A 175 -8.79 9.06 -13.94
C LEU A 175 -8.42 10.48 -14.41
N SER A 176 -9.16 11.50 -13.98
CA SER A 176 -9.01 12.87 -14.46
C SER A 176 -8.06 13.73 -13.64
N ALA A 177 -7.66 13.27 -12.45
CA ALA A 177 -6.73 14.02 -11.64
C ALA A 177 -5.32 14.00 -12.27
N ARG A 178 -4.79 15.17 -12.60
CA ARG A 178 -3.36 15.33 -12.88
C ARG A 178 -2.58 14.86 -11.65
N ALA A 179 -1.42 14.23 -11.86
CA ALA A 179 -0.54 13.97 -10.72
C ALA A 179 -0.27 15.29 -10.00
N PRO A 180 -0.45 15.34 -8.66
CA PRO A 180 -0.06 16.53 -7.93
C PRO A 180 1.40 16.77 -8.25
N THR A 181 1.72 17.95 -8.79
CA THR A 181 3.08 18.42 -8.87
C THR A 181 3.54 18.48 -7.42
N LEU A 182 4.31 17.48 -6.98
CA LEU A 182 4.95 17.51 -5.68
C LEU A 182 5.80 18.78 -5.68
N ALA A 183 5.36 19.79 -4.94
CA ALA A 183 6.18 20.96 -4.70
C ALA A 183 7.50 20.46 -4.14
N ALA A 184 8.62 20.86 -4.77
CA ALA A 184 9.93 20.55 -4.24
C ALA A 184 9.96 20.94 -2.76
N PRO A 185 10.61 20.16 -1.89
CA PRO A 185 10.79 20.57 -0.50
C PRO A 185 11.37 21.98 -0.52
N ALA A 186 10.74 22.89 0.23
CA ALA A 186 11.25 24.23 0.40
C ALA A 186 12.72 24.10 0.81
N ASP A 187 13.58 24.69 -0.01
CA ASP A 187 15.02 24.71 0.20
C ASP A 187 15.25 25.16 1.65
N ALA A 188 15.83 24.27 2.46
CA ALA A 188 16.12 24.58 3.85
C ALA A 188 17.28 25.57 3.79
N THR A 189 16.94 26.85 3.70
CA THR A 189 17.87 27.96 3.71
C THR A 189 18.81 27.72 4.88
N MET A 190 20.09 27.50 4.55
CA MET A 190 21.16 27.37 5.51
C MET A 190 21.06 28.51 6.51
N MET A 191 20.83 28.15 7.77
CA MET A 191 21.02 29.05 8.89
C MET A 191 22.53 29.33 8.93
N GLU A 192 22.93 30.48 8.37
CA GLU A 192 24.28 31.01 8.56
C GLU A 192 24.55 31.12 10.06
N PRO A 193 25.72 30.68 10.55
CA PRO A 193 26.08 30.91 11.93
C PRO A 193 26.30 32.41 12.12
N ASP A 194 25.42 33.04 12.89
CA ASP A 194 25.67 34.36 13.47
C ASP A 194 26.97 34.28 14.28
N GLY A 195 28.03 34.82 13.69
CA GLY A 195 29.27 35.11 14.37
C GLY A 195 29.03 36.31 15.27
N ASP A 196 28.69 36.06 16.52
CA ASP A 196 28.76 37.07 17.56
C ASP A 196 29.97 36.83 18.46
N GLU A 197 30.88 37.80 18.27
CA GLU A 197 31.95 38.27 19.12
C GLU A 197 31.61 38.23 20.61
N MET A 198 32.62 38.03 21.47
CA MET A 198 32.83 38.70 22.78
C MET A 198 33.77 37.88 23.67
N ILE A 199 35.09 38.15 23.58
CA ILE A 199 35.99 37.97 24.72
C ILE A 199 36.87 39.23 24.83
N GLY A 200 36.37 40.20 25.59
CA GLY A 200 37.23 41.10 26.35
C GLY A 200 37.40 40.54 27.75
N ARG A 201 38.65 40.33 28.19
CA ARG A 201 38.95 40.29 29.63
C ARG A 201 40.37 40.78 29.92
N VAL A 202 40.37 41.83 30.74
CA VAL A 202 41.39 42.50 31.54
C VAL A 202 42.34 41.50 32.23
N ASP A 203 43.65 41.64 32.07
CA ASP A 203 44.62 42.19 33.05
C ASP A 203 46.03 42.27 32.43
#